data_AF-A0A8T2KFI2-F1
#
_entry.id   AF-A0A8T2KFI2-F1
#
_cell.length_a   1.000
_cell.length_b   1.000
_cell.length_c   1.000
_cell.angle_alpha   90.00
_cell.angle_beta   90.00
_cell.angle_gamma   90.00
#
_symmetry.space_group_name_H-M   'P 1'
#
loop_
_entity.id
_entity.type
_entity.pdbx_description
1 polymer ?
#
loop_
_entity_poly.entity_id
_entity_poly.type
_entity_poly.pdbx_seq_one_letter_code
_entity_poly.pdbx_strand_id
1 'polypeptide(L)'
;MKIADFGLARDIHNIDYYKKTTNGRLPVKWMAPEALFDRVYTHQSDVWSYGVLLWEIFTLGGSPYPGIPVEELFKLLKEGHRMDKPANCTHELYMIMRECWHVVPSQRPTFKQLVEDLDRILTVTSTDEYLDLSVPFEQYSPACQDSHSTCSSGDDSVFAHDILPDEPCLPKHQQYNGVIRT
;
A
#
# COMPACT_ATOMS: atom_id res chain seq x y z
N MET A 1 -6.74 7.43 -14.50
CA MET A 1 -5.60 7.22 -13.59
C MET A 1 -4.33 7.80 -14.20
N LYS A 2 -3.43 8.38 -13.40
CA LYS A 2 -2.09 8.82 -13.84
C LYS A 2 -1.07 8.30 -12.83
N ILE A 3 0.02 7.71 -13.31
CA ILE A 3 1.13 7.25 -12.45
C ILE A 3 2.02 8.46 -12.14
N ALA A 4 2.46 8.59 -10.89
CA ALA A 4 3.29 9.69 -10.39
C ALA A 4 4.42 9.15 -9.48
N ASP A 5 5.20 10.05 -8.86
CA ASP A 5 6.28 9.74 -7.91
C ASP A 5 7.42 8.86 -8.43
N PHE A 6 7.97 9.24 -9.59
CA PHE A 6 9.13 8.58 -10.21
C PHE A 6 10.48 8.81 -9.48
N GLY A 7 10.51 9.38 -8.28
CA GLY A 7 11.75 9.68 -7.54
C GLY A 7 12.59 8.44 -7.20
N LEU A 8 11.93 7.27 -7.12
CA LEU A 8 12.58 5.98 -6.92
C LEU A 8 12.73 5.17 -8.22
N ALA A 9 12.19 5.63 -9.35
CA ALA A 9 12.26 4.92 -10.63
C ALA A 9 13.71 4.85 -11.14
N ARG A 10 14.05 3.75 -11.82
CA ARG A 10 15.39 3.50 -12.37
C ARG A 10 15.25 2.92 -13.77
N ASP A 11 16.14 3.34 -14.67
CA ASP A 11 16.23 2.75 -16.00
C ASP A 11 17.02 1.43 -15.94
N ILE A 12 16.53 0.43 -16.66
CA ILE A 12 17.13 -0.90 -16.76
C ILE A 12 17.42 -1.31 -18.21
N HIS A 13 17.36 -0.40 -19.19
CA HIS A 13 17.53 -0.72 -20.62
C HIS A 13 18.82 -1.50 -20.96
N ASN A 14 19.90 -1.32 -20.20
CA ASN A 14 21.20 -1.95 -20.45
C ASN A 14 21.65 -2.89 -19.32
N ILE A 15 20.76 -3.22 -18.38
CA ILE A 15 21.04 -4.09 -17.23
C ILE A 15 19.82 -4.96 -16.94
N ASP A 16 20.01 -6.28 -16.86
CA ASP A 16 18.89 -7.22 -16.69
C ASP A 16 18.08 -6.98 -15.40
N TYR A 17 18.68 -6.31 -14.41
CA TYR A 17 18.04 -5.91 -13.16
C TYR A 17 18.78 -4.74 -12.50
N TYR A 18 18.06 -3.94 -11.71
CA TYR A 18 18.68 -2.98 -10.79
C TYR A 18 18.97 -3.63 -9.43
N LYS A 19 20.16 -3.40 -8.88
CA LYS A 19 20.53 -3.82 -7.52
C LYS A 19 20.71 -2.62 -6.61
N LYS A 20 19.82 -2.44 -5.65
CA LYS A 20 19.89 -1.32 -4.70
C LYS A 20 21.06 -1.50 -3.71
N THR A 21 21.88 -0.47 -3.54
CA THR A 21 23.05 -0.45 -2.64
C THR A 21 22.87 0.39 -1.37
N THR A 22 21.78 1.16 -1.25
CA THR A 22 21.53 2.10 -0.15
C THR A 22 20.37 1.69 0.77
N ASN A 23 20.44 2.06 2.05
CA ASN A 23 19.45 1.71 3.08
C ASN A 23 18.26 2.68 3.20
N GLY A 24 17.88 3.38 2.13
CA GLY A 24 16.70 4.28 2.15
C GLY A 24 15.39 3.53 2.46
N ARG A 25 14.40 4.23 3.04
CA ARG A 25 13.05 3.69 3.33
C ARG A 25 12.43 3.13 2.05
N LEU A 26 11.82 1.95 2.14
CA LEU A 26 11.18 1.25 1.02
C LEU A 26 9.78 0.79 1.43
N PRO A 27 8.82 0.75 0.48
CA PRO A 27 7.46 0.29 0.73
C PRO A 27 7.41 -1.25 0.80
N VAL A 28 7.86 -1.84 1.91
CA VAL A 28 8.07 -3.31 2.02
C VAL A 28 6.85 -4.14 1.65
N LYS A 29 5.64 -3.71 2.04
CA LYS A 29 4.40 -4.43 1.76
C LYS A 29 4.03 -4.52 0.27
N TRP A 30 4.63 -3.69 -0.59
CA TRP A 30 4.44 -3.73 -2.04
C TRP A 30 5.55 -4.49 -2.76
N MET A 31 6.66 -4.80 -2.09
CA MET A 31 7.83 -5.34 -2.73
C MET A 31 7.68 -6.83 -3.06
N ALA A 32 8.12 -7.20 -4.26
CA ALA A 32 8.26 -8.60 -4.65
C ALA A 32 9.30 -9.33 -3.77
N PRO A 33 9.17 -10.66 -3.56
CA PRO A 33 10.12 -11.46 -2.80
C PRO A 33 11.58 -11.25 -3.23
N GLU A 34 11.87 -11.30 -4.52
CA GLU A 34 13.23 -11.11 -5.05
C GLU A 34 13.77 -9.68 -4.84
N ALA A 35 12.90 -8.67 -4.86
CA ALA A 35 13.28 -7.30 -4.54
C ALA A 35 13.55 -7.12 -3.04
N LEU A 36 12.83 -7.89 -2.21
CA LEU A 36 12.92 -7.84 -0.76
C LEU A 36 14.17 -8.58 -0.24
N PHE A 37 14.42 -9.79 -0.73
CA PHE A 37 15.50 -10.66 -0.28
C PHE A 37 16.82 -10.40 -1.01
N ASP A 38 16.77 -10.28 -2.33
CA ASP A 38 17.97 -10.26 -3.18
C ASP A 38 18.29 -8.86 -3.72
N ARG A 39 17.42 -7.88 -3.43
CA ARG A 39 17.48 -6.50 -3.95
C ARG A 39 17.43 -6.45 -5.47
N VAL A 40 16.77 -7.42 -6.10
CA VAL A 40 16.62 -7.52 -7.56
C VAL A 40 15.32 -6.84 -8.00
N TYR A 41 15.43 -5.81 -8.82
CA TYR A 41 14.29 -5.08 -9.37
C TYR A 41 14.22 -5.23 -10.89
N THR A 42 13.05 -5.59 -11.39
CA THR A 42 12.74 -5.82 -12.81
C THR A 42 11.31 -5.36 -13.11
N HIS A 43 10.90 -5.36 -14.38
CA HIS A 43 9.49 -5.16 -14.72
C HIS A 43 8.57 -6.17 -14.01
N GLN A 44 9.03 -7.39 -13.74
CA GLN A 44 8.22 -8.40 -13.05
C GLN A 44 8.08 -8.12 -11.55
N SER A 45 9.01 -7.39 -10.93
CA SER A 45 8.81 -6.91 -9.55
C SER A 45 7.79 -5.76 -9.49
N ASP A 46 7.68 -4.97 -10.56
CA ASP A 46 6.61 -3.97 -10.69
C ASP A 46 5.25 -4.63 -10.89
N VAL A 47 5.17 -5.74 -11.63
CA VAL A 47 3.95 -6.55 -11.77
C VAL A 47 3.47 -7.06 -10.40
N TRP A 48 4.37 -7.50 -9.52
CA TRP A 48 3.99 -7.87 -8.15
C TRP A 48 3.36 -6.69 -7.41
N SER A 49 4.01 -5.53 -7.46
CA SER A 49 3.53 -4.29 -6.83
C SER A 49 2.16 -3.89 -7.39
N TYR A 50 1.94 -4.11 -8.69
CA TYR A 50 0.65 -3.90 -9.35
C TYR A 50 -0.44 -4.85 -8.82
N GLY A 51 -0.12 -6.12 -8.55
CA GLY A 51 -1.05 -7.03 -7.87
C GLY A 51 -1.48 -6.51 -6.49
N VAL A 52 -0.54 -5.95 -5.72
CA VAL A 52 -0.84 -5.29 -4.43
C VAL A 52 -1.74 -4.07 -4.64
N LEU A 53 -1.44 -3.23 -5.64
CA LEU A 53 -2.28 -2.09 -6.01
C LEU A 53 -3.71 -2.50 -6.39
N LEU A 54 -3.88 -3.57 -7.17
CA LEU A 54 -5.20 -4.10 -7.48
C LEU A 54 -5.95 -4.47 -6.20
N TRP A 55 -5.29 -5.15 -5.26
CA TRP A 55 -5.90 -5.48 -3.98
C TRP A 55 -6.33 -4.23 -3.19
N GLU A 56 -5.51 -3.18 -3.17
CA GLU A 56 -5.86 -1.89 -2.56
C GLU A 56 -7.08 -1.25 -3.23
N ILE A 57 -7.14 -1.24 -4.57
CA ILE A 57 -8.28 -0.71 -5.33
C ILE A 57 -9.56 -1.45 -4.93
N PHE A 58 -9.55 -2.78 -4.90
CA PHE A 58 -10.73 -3.59 -4.59
C PHE A 58 -11.08 -3.66 -3.10
N THR A 59 -10.21 -3.16 -2.23
CA THR A 59 -10.49 -2.91 -0.82
C THR A 59 -10.80 -1.44 -0.53
N LEU A 60 -10.89 -0.60 -1.57
CA LEU A 60 -11.14 0.84 -1.48
C LEU A 60 -10.11 1.59 -0.64
N GLY A 61 -8.84 1.23 -0.79
CA GLY A 61 -7.70 1.84 -0.07
C GLY A 61 -7.34 1.11 1.21
N GLY A 62 -7.66 -0.18 1.32
CA GLY A 62 -7.24 -1.00 2.45
C GLY A 62 -5.72 -1.09 2.56
N SER A 63 -5.19 -1.21 3.79
CA SER A 63 -3.75 -1.41 4.00
C SER A 63 -3.36 -2.85 3.64
N PRO A 64 -2.39 -3.08 2.73
CA PRO A 64 -1.96 -4.43 2.38
C PRO A 64 -1.46 -5.21 3.60
N TYR A 65 -1.70 -6.53 3.60
CA TYR A 65 -1.35 -7.42 4.72
C TYR A 65 -1.81 -6.84 6.07
N PRO A 66 -3.12 -6.63 6.27
CA PRO A 66 -3.64 -5.98 7.46
C PRO A 66 -3.37 -6.84 8.71
N GLY A 67 -2.98 -6.18 9.80
CA GLY A 67 -2.61 -6.85 11.05
C GLY A 67 -1.25 -7.57 11.03
N ILE A 68 -0.59 -7.66 9.87
CA ILE A 68 0.73 -8.32 9.75
C ILE A 68 1.83 -7.25 9.85
N PRO A 69 2.72 -7.34 10.85
CA PRO A 69 3.88 -6.46 10.96
C PRO A 69 4.91 -6.78 9.87
N VAL A 70 5.70 -5.78 9.48
CA VAL A 70 6.65 -5.88 8.36
C VAL A 70 7.69 -6.98 8.62
N GLU A 71 8.11 -7.15 9.86
CA GLU A 71 9.08 -8.13 10.32
C GLU A 71 8.60 -9.58 10.09
N GLU A 72 7.30 -9.83 10.23
CA GLU A 72 6.70 -11.16 10.04
C GLU A 72 6.37 -11.44 8.58
N LEU A 73 6.07 -10.41 7.79
CA LEU A 73 5.72 -10.53 6.38
C LEU A 73 6.79 -11.30 5.58
N PHE A 74 8.06 -11.09 5.89
CA PHE A 74 9.18 -11.81 5.24
C PHE A 74 9.03 -13.33 5.36
N LYS A 75 8.66 -13.82 6.54
CA LYS A 75 8.49 -15.25 6.81
C LYS A 75 7.26 -15.77 6.08
N LEU A 76 6.14 -15.07 6.17
CA LEU A 76 4.88 -15.46 5.55
C LEU A 76 4.99 -15.55 4.02
N LEU A 77 5.67 -14.59 3.37
CA LEU A 77 5.88 -14.62 1.92
C LEU A 77 6.70 -15.83 1.47
N LYS A 78 7.71 -16.23 2.27
CA LYS A 78 8.51 -17.46 2.01
C LYS A 78 7.68 -18.72 2.17
N GLU A 79 6.75 -18.74 3.11
CA GLU A 79 5.80 -19.84 3.33
C GLU A 79 4.67 -19.88 2.29
N GLY A 80 4.64 -18.91 1.36
CA GLY A 80 3.68 -18.86 0.26
C GLY A 80 2.38 -18.13 0.59
N HIS A 81 2.29 -17.47 1.75
CA HIS A 81 1.12 -16.67 2.12
C HIS A 81 0.84 -15.58 1.09
N ARG A 82 -0.43 -15.34 0.79
CA ARG A 82 -0.95 -14.27 -0.08
C ARG A 82 -2.21 -13.70 0.57
N MET A 83 -2.51 -12.44 0.29
CA MET A 83 -3.73 -11.79 0.77
C MET A 83 -4.98 -12.49 0.22
N ASP A 84 -6.05 -12.54 1.01
CA ASP A 84 -7.30 -13.14 0.57
C ASP A 84 -8.01 -12.25 -0.46
N LYS A 85 -9.01 -12.84 -1.11
CA LYS A 85 -9.87 -12.14 -2.06
C LYS A 85 -10.65 -11.02 -1.36
N PRO A 86 -10.58 -9.76 -1.82
CA PRO A 86 -11.45 -8.70 -1.32
C PRO A 86 -12.94 -9.03 -1.52
N ALA A 87 -13.80 -8.48 -0.66
CA ALA A 87 -15.25 -8.72 -0.71
C ALA A 87 -15.85 -8.32 -2.08
N ASN A 88 -15.51 -7.13 -2.57
CA ASN A 88 -16.01 -6.55 -3.81
C ASN A 88 -15.22 -6.96 -5.07
N CYS A 89 -14.34 -7.95 -4.95
CA CYS A 89 -13.52 -8.44 -6.05
C CYS A 89 -14.12 -9.72 -6.65
N THR A 90 -14.25 -9.78 -7.97
CA THR A 90 -14.66 -11.00 -8.67
C THR A 90 -13.55 -12.06 -8.55
N HIS A 91 -13.92 -13.33 -8.72
CA HIS A 91 -12.92 -14.40 -8.69
C HIS A 91 -11.86 -14.24 -9.81
N GLU A 92 -12.28 -13.83 -11.00
CA GLU A 92 -11.40 -13.61 -12.15
C GLU A 92 -10.34 -12.53 -11.87
N LEU A 93 -10.75 -11.38 -11.33
CA LEU A 93 -9.83 -10.30 -10.96
C LEU A 93 -8.87 -10.74 -9.84
N TYR A 94 -9.35 -11.55 -8.89
CA TYR A 94 -8.48 -12.11 -7.87
C TYR A 94 -7.47 -13.12 -8.42
N MET A 95 -7.84 -13.91 -9.43
CA MET A 95 -6.88 -14.79 -10.10
C MET A 95 -5.77 -13.97 -10.78
N ILE A 96 -6.09 -12.84 -11.40
CA ILE A 96 -5.08 -11.91 -11.94
C ILE A 96 -4.13 -11.42 -10.83
N MET A 97 -4.65 -11.03 -9.65
CA MET A 97 -3.80 -10.67 -8.50
C MET A 97 -2.88 -11.84 -8.10
N ARG A 98 -3.40 -13.06 -8.07
CA ARG A 98 -2.66 -14.27 -7.71
C ARG A 98 -1.55 -14.60 -8.72
N GLU A 99 -1.79 -14.38 -10.00
CA GLU A 99 -0.79 -14.52 -11.06
C GLU A 99 0.32 -13.47 -10.93
N CYS A 100 -0.04 -12.21 -10.63
CA CYS A 100 0.93 -11.16 -10.31
C CYS A 100 1.82 -11.54 -9.10
N TRP A 101 1.30 -12.31 -8.15
CA TRP A 101 2.04 -12.77 -6.97
C TRP A 101 2.65 -14.17 -7.11
N HIS A 102 2.86 -14.64 -8.33
CA HIS A 102 3.58 -15.88 -8.57
C HIS A 102 5.03 -15.77 -8.03
N VAL A 103 5.50 -16.84 -7.37
CA VAL A 103 6.84 -16.87 -6.74
C VAL A 103 7.94 -16.69 -7.78
N VAL A 104 7.85 -17.43 -8.89
CA VAL A 104 8.77 -17.31 -10.03
C VAL A 104 8.41 -16.06 -10.85
N PRO A 105 9.29 -15.05 -10.97
CA PRO A 105 8.96 -13.79 -11.64
C PRO A 105 8.57 -13.95 -13.11
N SER A 106 9.20 -14.87 -13.84
CA SER A 106 8.93 -15.12 -15.26
C SER A 106 7.58 -15.78 -15.54
N GLN A 107 6.89 -16.28 -14.49
CA GLN A 107 5.55 -16.85 -14.60
C GLN A 107 4.45 -15.82 -14.26
N ARG A 108 4.84 -14.60 -13.84
CA ARG A 108 3.90 -13.50 -13.67
C ARG A 108 3.52 -12.94 -15.06
N PRO A 109 2.30 -12.44 -15.24
CA PRO A 109 1.91 -11.81 -16.49
C PRO A 109 2.75 -10.56 -16.73
N THR A 110 2.97 -10.22 -17.99
CA THR A 110 3.52 -8.91 -18.37
C THR A 110 2.43 -7.85 -18.28
N PHE A 111 2.83 -6.57 -18.17
CA PHE A 111 1.85 -5.47 -18.25
C PHE A 111 1.05 -5.47 -19.56
N LYS A 112 1.62 -5.95 -20.67
CA LYS A 112 0.89 -6.12 -21.93
C LYS A 112 -0.26 -7.12 -21.78
N GLN A 113 0.01 -8.29 -21.20
CA GLN A 113 -1.01 -9.31 -20.95
C GLN A 113 -2.07 -8.80 -19.96
N LEU A 114 -1.65 -8.11 -18.89
CA LEU A 114 -2.58 -7.50 -17.94
C LEU A 114 -3.53 -6.49 -18.61
N VAL A 115 -3.05 -5.69 -19.54
CA VAL A 115 -3.90 -4.77 -20.31
C VAL A 115 -4.92 -5.54 -21.15
N GLU A 116 -4.48 -6.59 -21.86
CA GLU A 116 -5.37 -7.42 -22.69
C GLU A 116 -6.45 -8.14 -21.86
N ASP A 117 -6.07 -8.69 -20.70
CA ASP A 117 -6.99 -9.38 -19.80
C ASP A 117 -7.99 -8.42 -19.13
N LEU A 118 -7.54 -7.25 -18.68
CA LEU A 118 -8.41 -6.25 -18.07
C LEU A 118 -9.35 -5.59 -19.08
N ASP A 119 -8.91 -5.38 -20.33
CA ASP A 119 -9.76 -4.87 -21.40
C ASP A 119 -10.90 -5.86 -21.73
N ARG A 120 -10.58 -7.16 -21.75
CA ARG A 120 -11.59 -8.21 -21.90
C ARG A 120 -12.61 -8.19 -20.76
N ILE A 121 -12.15 -8.11 -19.51
CA ILE A 121 -13.03 -8.04 -18.33
C ILE A 121 -13.92 -6.80 -18.41
N LEU A 122 -13.34 -5.63 -18.68
CA LEU A 122 -14.06 -4.37 -18.75
C LEU A 122 -15.14 -4.39 -19.85
N THR A 123 -14.84 -4.99 -21.00
CA THR A 123 -15.80 -5.13 -22.09
C THR A 123 -17.01 -5.96 -21.67
N VAL A 124 -16.78 -7.07 -20.96
CA VAL A 124 -17.83 -7.97 -20.48
C VAL A 124 -18.67 -7.34 -19.37
N THR A 125 -18.05 -6.61 -18.43
CA THR A 125 -18.72 -6.00 -17.27
C THR A 125 -19.24 -4.59 -17.54
N SER A 126 -19.11 -4.08 -18.77
CA SER A 126 -19.46 -2.69 -19.10
C SER A 126 -20.92 -2.31 -18.85
N THR A 127 -21.80 -3.30 -18.72
CA THR A 127 -23.23 -3.13 -18.41
C THR A 127 -23.59 -3.34 -16.94
N ASP A 128 -22.63 -3.73 -16.10
CA ASP A 128 -22.88 -4.01 -14.69
C ASP A 128 -23.08 -2.71 -13.90
N GLU A 129 -23.87 -2.77 -12.83
CA GLU A 129 -24.06 -1.62 -11.93
C GLU A 129 -22.75 -1.29 -11.21
N TYR A 130 -22.45 0.01 -11.11
CA TYR A 130 -21.32 0.49 -10.33
C TYR A 130 -21.50 0.20 -8.84
N LEU A 131 -20.39 -0.01 -8.13
CA LEU A 131 -20.40 -0.13 -6.68
C LEU A 131 -21.01 1.12 -6.05
N ASP A 132 -22.02 0.94 -5.20
CA ASP A 132 -22.56 2.01 -4.37
C ASP A 132 -21.61 2.25 -3.19
N LEU A 133 -20.98 3.43 -3.16
CA LEU A 133 -20.05 3.80 -2.10
C LEU A 133 -20.75 4.37 -0.85
N SER A 134 -22.07 4.55 -0.90
CA SER A 134 -22.85 5.12 0.22
C SER A 134 -23.25 4.10 1.28
N VAL A 135 -23.13 2.81 0.96
CA VAL A 135 -23.44 1.70 1.87
C VAL A 135 -22.27 1.46 2.83
N PRO A 136 -22.50 1.18 4.14
CA PRO A 136 -21.41 0.85 5.05
C PRO A 136 -20.63 -0.37 4.56
N PHE A 137 -19.34 -0.20 4.28
CA PHE A 137 -18.48 -1.29 3.83
C PHE A 137 -18.07 -2.17 5.01
N GLU A 138 -18.13 -3.48 4.81
CA GLU A 138 -17.39 -4.40 5.67
C GLU A 138 -15.90 -4.18 5.43
N GLN A 139 -15.21 -3.64 6.45
CA GLN A 139 -13.75 -3.61 6.44
C GLN A 139 -13.24 -5.04 6.28
N TYR A 140 -12.34 -5.24 5.31
CA TYR A 140 -11.66 -6.52 5.13
C TYR A 140 -11.05 -6.96 6.47
N SER A 141 -11.58 -8.03 7.05
CA SER A 141 -11.05 -8.68 8.24
C SER A 141 -10.36 -9.95 7.80
N PRO A 142 -9.03 -10.09 7.98
CA PRO A 142 -8.36 -11.34 7.70
C PRO A 142 -8.92 -12.44 8.61
N ALA A 143 -9.22 -13.61 8.05
CA ALA A 143 -9.65 -14.75 8.84
C ALA A 143 -8.44 -15.37 9.55
N CYS A 144 -8.07 -14.83 10.72
CA CYS A 144 -7.16 -15.50 11.65
C CYS A 144 -7.81 -15.58 13.04
N GLN A 145 -7.91 -16.81 13.56
CA GLN A 145 -8.52 -17.15 14.84
C GLN A 145 -7.86 -16.41 16.01
N ASP A 146 -8.70 -16.07 16.99
CA ASP A 146 -8.39 -15.32 18.20
C ASP A 146 -7.04 -15.66 18.84
N SER A 147 -6.18 -14.66 18.88
CA SER A 147 -5.25 -14.49 20.00
C SER A 147 -5.34 -13.06 20.47
N HIS A 148 -5.94 -12.87 21.65
CA HIS A 148 -6.05 -11.59 22.33
C HIS A 148 -4.68 -10.90 22.36
N SER A 149 -4.56 -9.75 21.70
CA SER A 149 -3.43 -8.84 21.87
C SER A 149 -3.92 -7.42 21.66
N THR A 150 -4.05 -6.70 22.77
CA THR A 150 -4.34 -5.27 22.81
C THR A 150 -3.10 -4.52 22.34
N CYS A 151 -3.16 -3.83 21.20
CA CYS A 151 -2.09 -2.94 20.75
C CYS A 151 -2.63 -1.54 20.45
N SER A 152 -2.11 -0.56 21.19
CA SER A 152 -2.38 0.87 21.00
C SER A 152 -1.91 1.35 19.63
N SER A 153 -2.78 2.07 18.94
CA SER A 153 -2.50 2.75 17.68
C SER A 153 -1.54 3.92 17.90
N GLY A 154 -0.27 3.75 17.54
CA GLY A 154 0.64 4.85 17.24
C GLY A 154 0.49 5.20 15.76
N ASP A 155 0.35 6.49 15.46
CA ASP A 155 0.35 6.97 14.08
C ASP A 155 1.73 6.73 13.46
N ASP A 156 1.76 6.22 12.23
CA ASP A 156 2.99 5.96 11.47
C ASP A 156 2.85 6.58 10.07
N SER A 157 2.48 7.87 10.05
CA SER A 157 2.36 8.61 8.80
C SER A 157 3.73 9.09 8.33
N VAL A 158 4.18 8.60 7.17
CA VAL A 158 5.39 9.04 6.45
C VAL A 158 5.27 10.44 5.82
N PHE A 159 4.22 11.20 6.14
CA PHE A 159 3.94 12.54 5.63
C PHE A 159 3.74 13.57 6.75
N ALA A 160 4.49 13.47 7.86
CA ALA A 160 4.52 14.57 8.83
C ALA A 160 5.27 15.77 8.24
N HIS A 161 4.55 16.87 8.01
CA HIS A 161 5.17 18.18 7.84
C HIS A 161 5.78 18.60 9.19
N ASP A 162 7.06 18.97 9.16
CA ASP A 162 7.79 19.48 10.34
C ASP A 162 7.01 20.60 11.03
N ILE A 163 6.55 20.35 12.26
CA ILE A 163 5.99 21.37 13.15
C ILE A 163 7.17 22.18 13.67
N LEU A 164 7.27 23.44 13.20
CA LEU A 164 8.19 24.44 13.73
C LEU A 164 7.96 24.65 15.24
N PRO A 165 9.01 24.93 16.03
CA PRO A 165 8.90 25.07 17.48
C PRO A 165 8.08 26.31 17.87
N ASP A 166 7.23 26.13 18.89
CA ASP A 166 6.36 27.13 19.52
C ASP A 166 7.08 28.46 19.81
N GLU A 167 6.46 29.57 19.38
CA GLU A 167 6.77 30.91 19.89
C GLU A 167 6.34 31.03 21.37
N PRO A 168 7.13 31.70 22.23
CA PRO A 168 6.80 31.85 23.65
C PRO A 168 5.68 32.86 23.88
N CYS A 169 4.70 32.44 24.69
CA CYS A 169 3.51 33.18 25.09
C CYS A 169 3.83 34.56 25.73
N LEU A 170 3.27 35.63 25.19
CA LEU A 170 3.26 36.97 25.81
C LEU A 170 2.36 37.01 27.06
N PRO A 171 2.77 37.67 28.16
CA PRO A 171 1.99 37.72 29.39
C PRO A 171 0.77 38.67 29.32
N LYS A 172 -0.32 38.22 29.94
CA LYS A 172 -1.61 38.90 30.04
C LYS A 172 -1.50 40.19 30.86
N HIS A 173 -1.97 41.31 30.29
CA HIS A 173 -2.12 42.58 30.98
C HIS A 173 -3.09 42.46 32.18
N GLN A 174 -2.59 42.82 33.37
CA GLN A 174 -3.36 42.90 34.61
C GLN A 174 -3.94 44.32 34.72
N GLN A 175 -5.27 44.46 34.68
CA GLN A 175 -5.95 45.72 34.94
C GLN A 175 -5.83 46.06 36.43
N TYR A 176 -5.14 47.16 36.74
CA TYR A 176 -5.05 47.72 38.09
C TYR A 176 -6.00 48.91 38.22
N ASN A 177 -7.00 48.78 39.08
CA ASN A 177 -7.80 49.91 39.58
C ASN A 177 -7.00 50.63 40.67
N GLY A 178 -6.72 51.92 40.48
CA GLY A 178 -6.02 52.74 41.47
C GLY A 178 -6.04 54.25 41.21
N VAL A 179 -7.14 54.88 41.65
CA VAL A 179 -7.27 56.21 42.30
C VAL A 179 -6.43 57.41 41.79
N ILE A 180 -7.15 58.42 41.28
CA ILE A 180 -6.70 59.82 41.14
C ILE A 180 -6.65 60.49 42.52
N ARG A 181 -5.59 61.25 42.84
CA ARG A 181 -5.66 62.51 43.59
C ARG A 181 -4.34 63.32 43.57
N THR A 182 -4.53 64.59 43.20
CA THR A 182 -3.70 65.83 43.30
C THR A 182 -2.36 65.87 42.60
#